data_AF-A0A9E3BYL5-F1
#
_entry.id   AF-A0A9E3BYL5-F1
#
_cell.length_a   1.000
_cell.length_b   1.000
_cell.length_c   1.000
_cell.angle_alpha   90.00
_cell.angle_beta   90.00
_cell.angle_gamma   90.00
#
_symmetry.space_group_name_H-M   'P 1'
#
loop_
_entity.id
_entity.type
_entity.pdbx_description
1 polymer ?
#
loop_
_entity_poly.entity_id
_entity_poly.type
_entity_poly.pdbx_seq_one_letter_code
_entity_poly.pdbx_strand_id
1 'polypeptide(L)'
;MKREPELREVRRLDDGVELSLHIPSDLAYLEGHFPDHPVVAGVVLLDWAIRYGGEYLVPGLAVGRNFQVKFRKVLRPETTLSLFLRRPGGGARLTFEYRNDTDVFSSGSIALGAS
;
A
#
# COMPACT_ATOMS: atom_id res chain seq x y z
N MET A 1 -4.92 5.84 -18.35
CA MET A 1 -5.65 5.41 -17.13
C MET A 1 -4.71 5.41 -15.95
N LYS A 2 -5.19 5.77 -14.77
CA LYS A 2 -4.38 5.86 -13.55
C LYS A 2 -4.02 4.46 -13.05
N ARG A 3 -2.86 4.30 -12.42
CA ARG A 3 -2.41 3.04 -11.79
C ARG A 3 -2.10 3.20 -10.30
N GLU A 4 -2.24 4.41 -9.79
CA GLU A 4 -1.86 4.76 -8.44
C GLU A 4 -3.02 5.46 -7.74
N PRO A 5 -3.15 5.30 -6.42
CA PRO A 5 -4.10 6.07 -5.66
C PRO A 5 -3.73 7.56 -5.73
N GLU A 6 -4.71 8.41 -5.47
CA GLU A 6 -4.45 9.83 -5.29
C GLU A 6 -3.89 10.07 -3.90
N LEU A 7 -2.59 10.37 -3.83
CA LEU A 7 -1.90 10.78 -2.61
C LEU A 7 -2.35 12.19 -2.22
N ARG A 8 -2.98 12.32 -1.05
CA ARG A 8 -3.54 13.57 -0.52
C ARG A 8 -2.62 14.25 0.48
N GLU A 9 -2.01 13.46 1.36
CA GLU A 9 -1.13 13.96 2.43
C GLU A 9 -0.01 12.94 2.67
N VAL A 10 1.16 13.47 3.03
CA VAL A 10 2.32 12.69 3.50
C VAL A 10 2.67 13.19 4.89
N ARG A 11 2.61 12.33 5.89
CA ARG A 11 3.00 12.64 7.28
C ARG A 11 4.17 11.78 7.71
N ARG A 12 5.28 12.43 8.08
CA ARG A 12 6.45 11.73 8.63
C ARG A 12 6.17 11.29 10.06
N LEU A 13 6.58 10.06 10.38
CA LEU A 13 6.54 9.46 11.69
C LEU A 13 7.97 9.15 12.14
N ASP A 14 8.19 8.93 13.43
CA ASP A 14 9.53 8.62 13.96
C ASP A 14 10.14 7.36 13.32
N ASP A 15 9.32 6.37 13.01
CA ASP A 15 9.73 5.06 12.46
C ASP A 15 9.24 4.82 11.02
N GLY A 16 8.72 5.85 10.34
CA GLY A 16 8.04 5.65 9.07
C GLY A 16 7.36 6.86 8.44
N VAL A 17 6.31 6.56 7.68
CA VAL A 17 5.46 7.55 7.01
C VAL A 17 4.01 7.06 7.01
N GLU A 18 3.08 7.99 7.14
CA GLU A 18 1.66 7.80 6.88
C GLU A 18 1.29 8.55 5.60
N LEU A 19 0.61 7.87 4.69
CA LEU A 19 0.14 8.41 3.42
C LEU A 19 -1.38 8.40 3.40
N SER A 20 -2.01 9.56 3.26
CA SER A 20 -3.47 9.64 3.06
C SER A 20 -3.77 9.46 1.59
N LEU A 21 -4.55 8.42 1.27
CA LEU A 21 -4.82 7.96 -0.08
C LEU A 21 -6.32 8.01 -0.38
N HIS A 22 -6.66 8.40 -1.60
CA HIS A 22 -7.98 8.21 -2.18
C HIS A 22 -7.87 7.22 -3.35
N ILE A 23 -8.76 6.23 -3.43
CA ILE A 23 -8.76 5.22 -4.49
C ILE A 23 -9.66 5.68 -5.64
N PRO A 24 -9.13 6.11 -6.79
CA PRO A 24 -9.96 6.58 -7.89
C PRO A 24 -10.74 5.42 -8.54
N SER A 25 -11.97 5.70 -8.97
CA SER A 25 -12.75 4.77 -9.80
C SER A 25 -12.21 4.57 -11.22
N ASP A 26 -11.32 5.44 -11.70
CA ASP A 26 -10.69 5.36 -13.02
C ASP A 26 -9.32 4.64 -13.03
N LEU A 27 -9.04 3.83 -12.00
CA LEU A 27 -7.85 2.98 -11.95
C LEU A 27 -7.92 1.89 -13.03
N ALA A 28 -6.85 1.78 -13.82
CA ALA A 28 -6.69 0.75 -14.84
C ALA A 28 -6.85 -0.68 -14.31
N TYR A 29 -6.58 -0.90 -13.01
CA TYR A 29 -6.70 -2.20 -12.36
C TYR A 29 -8.13 -2.62 -12.04
N LEU A 30 -9.10 -1.71 -12.20
CA LEU A 30 -10.52 -1.98 -11.97
C LEU A 30 -11.23 -2.40 -13.26
N GLU A 31 -10.60 -2.29 -14.43
CA GLU A 31 -11.15 -2.78 -15.68
C GLU A 31 -11.05 -4.31 -15.77
N GLY A 32 -12.18 -4.96 -16.07
CA GLY A 32 -12.25 -6.39 -16.40
C GLY A 32 -12.26 -7.37 -15.22
N HIS A 33 -11.83 -6.96 -14.02
CA HIS A 33 -11.93 -7.80 -12.82
C HIS A 33 -13.19 -7.46 -12.01
N PHE A 34 -14.21 -8.33 -12.14
CA PHE A 34 -15.53 -8.23 -11.52
C PHE A 34 -16.35 -7.04 -12.05
N PRO A 35 -16.93 -7.15 -13.25
CA PRO A 35 -17.66 -6.05 -13.91
C PRO A 35 -18.71 -5.36 -13.01
N ASP A 36 -19.37 -6.12 -12.15
CA ASP A 36 -20.42 -5.62 -11.25
C ASP A 36 -19.88 -5.16 -9.88
N HIS A 37 -18.63 -5.52 -9.54
CA HIS A 37 -18.04 -5.31 -8.22
C HIS A 37 -16.54 -5.00 -8.31
N PRO A 38 -16.14 -3.82 -8.83
CA PRO A 38 -14.73 -3.46 -8.96
C PRO A 38 -14.06 -3.42 -7.59
N VAL A 39 -12.91 -4.09 -7.48
CA VAL A 39 -12.12 -4.18 -6.25
C VAL A 39 -10.63 -4.03 -6.54
N VAL A 40 -9.91 -3.43 -5.61
CA VAL A 40 -8.44 -3.36 -5.69
C VAL A 40 -7.87 -4.73 -5.32
N ALA A 41 -7.20 -5.38 -6.27
CA ALA A 41 -6.58 -6.69 -6.05
C ALA A 41 -5.45 -6.62 -5.02
N GLY A 42 -5.26 -7.70 -4.25
CA GLY A 42 -4.23 -7.75 -3.21
C GLY A 42 -2.81 -7.48 -3.73
N VAL A 43 -2.49 -7.91 -4.94
CA VAL A 43 -1.19 -7.64 -5.59
C VAL A 43 -0.95 -6.16 -5.88
N VAL A 44 -2.02 -5.40 -6.15
CA VAL A 44 -1.94 -3.95 -6.38
C VAL A 44 -1.61 -3.23 -5.06
N LEU A 45 -2.20 -3.66 -3.94
CA LEU A 45 -1.86 -3.15 -2.61
C LEU A 45 -0.40 -3.40 -2.24
N LEU A 46 0.16 -4.54 -2.64
CA LEU A 46 1.57 -4.86 -2.41
C LEU A 46 2.50 -4.01 -3.28
N ASP A 47 2.14 -3.81 -4.55
CA ASP A 47 2.87 -2.93 -5.47
C ASP A 47 2.95 -1.50 -4.92
N TRP A 48 1.82 -0.93 -4.48
CA TRP A 48 1.79 0.39 -3.85
C TRP A 48 2.64 0.45 -2.58
N ALA A 49 2.58 -0.57 -1.72
CA ALA A 49 3.38 -0.61 -0.49
C ALA A 49 4.89 -0.64 -0.78
N ILE A 50 5.32 -1.37 -1.82
CA ILE A 50 6.73 -1.40 -2.26
C ILE A 50 7.14 -0.05 -2.84
N ARG A 51 6.36 0.50 -3.77
CA ARG A 51 6.66 1.77 -4.46
C ARG A 51 6.84 2.89 -3.45
N TYR A 52 5.85 3.10 -2.60
CA TYR A 52 5.90 4.15 -1.58
C TYR A 52 6.93 3.85 -0.48
N GLY A 53 7.13 2.58 -0.13
CA GLY A 53 8.22 2.18 0.77
C GLY A 53 9.59 2.58 0.22
N GLY A 54 9.80 2.40 -1.08
CA GLY A 54 11.03 2.79 -1.76
C GLY A 54 11.21 4.30 -1.88
N GLU A 55 10.13 5.02 -2.19
CA GLU A 55 10.12 6.48 -2.30
C GLU A 55 10.42 7.16 -0.95
N TYR A 56 9.80 6.70 0.13
CA TYR A 56 9.83 7.43 1.40
C TYR A 56 10.80 6.89 2.44
N LEU A 57 11.13 5.59 2.43
CA LEU A 57 11.88 4.92 3.50
C LEU A 57 13.14 4.16 3.04
N VAL A 58 13.16 3.66 1.81
CA VAL A 58 14.24 2.78 1.32
C VAL A 58 14.61 3.14 -0.13
N PRO A 59 15.41 4.21 -0.34
CA PRO A 59 15.80 4.62 -1.68
C PRO A 59 16.40 3.45 -2.47
N GLY A 60 15.89 3.22 -3.68
CA GLY A 60 16.32 2.13 -4.56
C GLY A 60 15.63 0.78 -4.31
N LEU A 61 14.64 0.70 -3.41
CA LEU A 61 13.82 -0.50 -3.27
C LEU A 61 13.01 -0.76 -4.55
N ALA A 62 13.46 -1.73 -5.34
CA ALA A 62 12.76 -2.18 -6.54
C ALA A 62 11.97 -3.48 -6.32
N VAL A 63 12.41 -4.33 -5.38
CA VAL A 63 11.85 -5.68 -5.19
C VAL A 63 11.76 -6.02 -3.70
N GLY A 64 10.58 -6.48 -3.29
CA GLY A 64 10.35 -7.13 -2.01
C GLY A 64 10.45 -8.65 -2.11
N ARG A 65 10.79 -9.32 -1.01
CA ARG A 65 10.79 -10.79 -0.88
C ARG A 65 10.03 -11.21 0.37
N ASN A 66 9.67 -12.49 0.46
CA ASN A 66 9.06 -13.11 1.65
C ASN A 66 7.90 -12.30 2.23
N PHE A 67 6.87 -12.10 1.42
CA PHE A 67 5.67 -11.36 1.79
C PHE A 67 4.87 -12.14 2.84
N GLN A 68 4.58 -11.49 3.97
CA GLN A 68 3.61 -11.98 4.94
C GLN A 68 2.45 -11.00 4.98
N VAL A 69 1.30 -11.41 4.44
CA VAL A 69 0.19 -10.50 4.16
C VAL A 69 -1.11 -11.08 4.68
N LYS A 70 -1.92 -10.22 5.30
CA LYS A 70 -3.30 -10.53 5.70
C LYS A 70 -4.25 -9.56 5.01
N PHE A 71 -5.08 -10.09 4.10
CA PHE A 71 -6.19 -9.34 3.53
C PHE A 71 -7.42 -9.55 4.41
N ARG A 72 -7.90 -8.47 5.02
CA ARG A 72 -9.01 -8.50 6.00
C ARG A 72 -10.32 -8.01 5.39
N LYS A 73 -10.25 -6.98 4.54
CA LYS A 73 -11.42 -6.38 3.89
C LYS A 73 -11.09 -6.02 2.44
N VAL A 74 -12.10 -6.15 1.60
CA VAL A 74 -12.06 -5.73 0.21
C VAL A 74 -11.94 -4.21 0.13
N LEU A 75 -10.94 -3.70 -0.58
CA LEU A 75 -10.80 -2.28 -0.88
C LEU A 75 -11.54 -1.95 -2.17
N ARG A 76 -12.46 -0.98 -2.11
CA ARG A 76 -13.29 -0.55 -3.23
C ARG A 76 -12.85 0.81 -3.77
N PRO A 77 -13.24 1.15 -5.00
CA PRO A 77 -13.12 2.50 -5.52
C PRO A 77 -13.78 3.54 -4.61
N GLU A 78 -13.34 4.78 -4.74
CA GLU A 78 -13.77 5.95 -3.96
C GLU A 78 -13.49 5.85 -2.45
N THR A 79 -12.79 4.80 -2.01
CA THR A 79 -12.38 4.67 -0.60
C THR A 79 -11.26 5.65 -0.28
N THR A 80 -11.38 6.33 0.86
CA THR A 80 -10.29 7.08 1.48
C THR A 80 -9.73 6.28 2.65
N LEU A 81 -8.40 6.17 2.71
CA LEU A 81 -7.69 5.40 3.73
C LEU A 81 -6.27 5.92 3.93
N SER A 82 -5.65 5.53 5.03
CA SER A 82 -4.23 5.74 5.28
C SER A 82 -3.43 4.47 4.97
N LEU A 83 -2.27 4.65 4.33
CA LEU A 83 -1.21 3.65 4.25
C LEU A 83 -0.11 4.03 5.23
N PHE A 84 0.07 3.20 6.25
CA PHE A 84 1.19 3.30 7.19
C PHE A 84 2.33 2.44 6.67
N LEU A 85 3.50 3.03 6.49
CA LEU A 85 4.73 2.34 6.13
C LEU A 85 5.76 2.57 7.22
N ARG A 86 6.39 1.50 7.71
CA ARG A 86 7.39 1.61 8.77
C ARG A 86 8.58 0.72 8.50
N ARG A 87 9.75 1.19 8.94
CA ARG A 87 11.00 0.43 8.93
C ARG A 87 11.72 0.64 10.26
N PRO A 88 11.24 -0.03 11.33
CA PRO A 88 11.80 0.15 12.67
C PRO A 88 13.30 -0.12 12.68
N GLY A 89 14.07 0.84 13.21
CA GLY A 89 15.54 0.73 13.35
C GLY A 89 16.31 0.55 12.03
N GLY A 90 15.72 0.89 10.88
CA GLY A 90 16.36 0.68 9.58
C GLY A 90 16.54 -0.82 9.23
N GLY A 91 15.80 -1.71 9.88
CA GLY A 91 15.94 -3.16 9.69
C GLY A 91 15.65 -3.65 8.26
N ALA A 92 15.87 -4.94 8.02
CA ALA A 92 15.68 -5.59 6.72
C ALA A 92 14.20 -5.86 6.37
N ARG A 93 13.24 -5.24 7.07
CA ARG A 93 11.81 -5.43 6.85
C ARG A 93 11.10 -4.08 6.79
N LEU A 94 10.25 -3.96 5.79
CA LEU A 94 9.23 -2.92 5.68
C LEU A 94 7.90 -3.50 6.16
N THR A 95 7.21 -2.84 7.07
CA THR A 95 5.83 -3.19 7.43
C THR A 95 4.87 -2.20 6.80
N PHE A 96 3.68 -2.68 6.44
CA PHE A 96 2.62 -1.86 5.86
C PHE A 96 1.27 -2.17 6.50
N GLU A 97 0.42 -1.16 6.60
CA GLU A 97 -0.97 -1.30 6.99
C GLU A 97 -1.85 -0.29 6.24
N TYR A 98 -2.87 -0.79 5.56
CA TYR A 98 -3.94 -0.04 4.92
C TYR A 98 -5.15 -0.02 5.86
N ARG A 99 -5.51 1.15 6.38
CA ARG A 99 -6.67 1.30 7.27
C ARG A 99 -7.35 2.65 7.14
N ASN A 100 -8.63 2.71 7.47
CA ASN A 100 -9.33 3.95 7.80
C ASN A 100 -9.74 3.92 9.28
N ASP A 101 -10.64 4.81 9.70
CA ASP A 101 -11.08 4.90 11.10
C ASP A 101 -11.78 3.64 11.62
N THR A 102 -12.41 2.86 10.73
CA THR A 102 -13.26 1.72 11.11
C THR A 102 -12.67 0.37 10.75
N ASP A 103 -11.84 0.30 9.71
CA ASP A 103 -11.44 -0.94 9.07
C ASP A 103 -9.95 -0.98 8.79
N VAL A 104 -9.38 -2.17 8.96
CA VAL A 104 -8.08 -2.54 8.36
C VAL A 104 -8.38 -3.37 7.12
N PHE A 105 -7.89 -2.92 5.96
CA PHE A 105 -8.10 -3.60 4.67
C PHE A 105 -7.04 -4.67 4.43
N SER A 106 -5.78 -4.31 4.63
CA SER A 106 -4.64 -5.21 4.48
C SER A 106 -3.50 -4.76 5.36
N SER A 107 -2.76 -5.72 5.92
CA SER A 107 -1.49 -5.42 6.58
C SER A 107 -0.50 -6.54 6.40
N GLY A 108 0.78 -6.22 6.56
CA GLY A 108 1.82 -7.20 6.34
C GLY A 108 3.23 -6.69 6.53
N SER A 109 4.17 -7.56 6.19
CA SER A 109 5.59 -7.24 6.13
C SER A 109 6.23 -7.78 4.86
N ILE A 110 7.26 -7.08 4.43
CA ILE A 110 8.02 -7.34 3.21
C ILE A 110 9.48 -7.40 3.62
N ALA A 111 10.16 -8.51 3.37
CA ALA A 111 11.60 -8.57 3.52
C ALA A 111 12.25 -7.79 2.37
N LEU A 112 13.20 -6.93 2.72
CA LEU A 112 13.95 -6.14 1.76
C LEU A 112 15.12 -7.00 1.27
N GLY A 113 15.37 -7.01 -0.05
CA GLY A 113 16.57 -7.64 -0.60
C GLY A 113 17.81 -6.82 -0.22
N ALA A 114 18.94 -7.49 0.03
CA ALA A 114 20.23 -6.83 -0.14
C ALA A 114 20.44 -6.63 -1.64
N SER A 115 20.73 -5.39 -2.04
CA SER A 115 21.20 -5.08 -3.39
C SER A 115 22.55 -5.75 -3.65
#